data_AF-A0A9P4LRM0-F1
#
_entry.id   AF-A0A9P4LRM0-F1
#
_cell.length_a   1.000
_cell.length_b   1.000
_cell.length_c   1.000
_cell.angle_alpha   90.00
_cell.angle_beta   90.00
_cell.angle_gamma   90.00
#
_symmetry.space_group_name_H-M   'P 1'
#
loop_
_entity.id
_entity.type
_entity.pdbx_description
1 polymer ?
#
loop_
_entity_poly.entity_id
_entity_poly.type
_entity_poly.pdbx_seq_one_letter_code
_entity_poly.pdbx_strand_id
1 'polypeptide(L)'
;MIGHPKHVHYACRAGADIIIAQGGEAGGHTGDIATSVLIPACADACKQYKSPITGKPVALVAAGGINDGRSVAAALMLGASGVWIGTRFIVSVESKAPKSFKEEVIKANYDSWIKSTIWSGRPLRALNNPYIQDWETNRQAEIKELTSKGIVPLVHELDRLHEAGKLTDEIEEAAALRPIGLVGGSVNKAGQSAHEIVDEIVQETVQALKGASSFVNSSAKL
;
A
#
# COMPACT_ATOMS: atom_id res chain seq x y z
N MET A 1 -6.73 -0.47 -10.23
CA MET A 1 -6.18 0.28 -9.08
C MET A 1 -5.70 1.64 -9.57
N ILE A 2 -5.95 2.70 -8.82
CA ILE A 2 -5.62 4.08 -9.18
C ILE A 2 -4.96 4.81 -8.00
N GLY A 3 -4.07 5.76 -8.30
CA GLY A 3 -3.45 6.65 -7.29
C GLY A 3 -3.77 8.13 -7.49
N HIS A 4 -4.73 8.46 -8.37
CA HIS A 4 -5.11 9.85 -8.67
C HIS A 4 -6.59 9.93 -9.12
N PRO A 5 -7.38 10.92 -8.68
CA PRO A 5 -8.81 11.01 -9.00
C PRO A 5 -9.12 11.01 -10.50
N LYS A 6 -8.30 11.71 -11.31
CA LYS A 6 -8.43 11.71 -12.79
C LYS A 6 -8.50 10.30 -13.41
N HIS A 7 -7.86 9.30 -12.81
CA HIS A 7 -7.85 7.93 -13.32
C HIS A 7 -9.18 7.20 -13.13
N VAL A 8 -10.04 7.66 -12.21
CA VAL A 8 -11.40 7.14 -12.03
C VAL A 8 -12.18 7.27 -13.35
N HIS A 9 -12.16 8.44 -13.98
CA HIS A 9 -12.90 8.69 -15.22
C HIS A 9 -12.47 7.75 -16.36
N TYR A 10 -11.16 7.50 -16.51
CA TYR A 10 -10.65 6.60 -17.53
C TYR A 10 -11.05 5.15 -17.26
N ALA A 11 -10.92 4.70 -16.02
CA ALA A 11 -11.28 3.34 -15.63
C ALA A 11 -12.79 3.07 -15.76
N CYS A 12 -13.64 4.00 -15.30
CA CYS A 12 -15.10 3.87 -15.43
C CYS A 12 -15.55 3.88 -16.90
N ARG A 13 -14.94 4.72 -17.75
CA ARG A 13 -15.22 4.71 -19.21
C ARG A 13 -14.78 3.41 -19.89
N ALA A 14 -13.76 2.75 -19.35
CA ALA A 14 -13.34 1.42 -19.79
C ALA A 14 -14.24 0.29 -19.25
N GLY A 15 -15.29 0.61 -18.49
CA GLY A 15 -16.27 -0.35 -17.99
C GLY A 15 -15.96 -0.93 -16.60
N ALA A 16 -15.10 -0.29 -15.81
CA ALA A 16 -14.81 -0.76 -14.45
C ALA A 16 -16.03 -0.66 -13.51
N ASP A 17 -16.40 -1.77 -12.87
CA ASP A 17 -17.44 -1.84 -11.83
C ASP A 17 -16.96 -1.44 -10.44
N ILE A 18 -15.66 -1.63 -10.18
CA ILE A 18 -15.01 -1.37 -8.89
C ILE A 18 -13.73 -0.58 -9.16
N ILE A 19 -13.53 0.49 -8.40
CA ILE A 19 -12.29 1.25 -8.36
C ILE A 19 -11.60 1.00 -7.03
N ILE A 20 -10.36 0.49 -7.09
CA ILE A 20 -9.47 0.45 -5.93
C ILE A 20 -8.62 1.72 -5.96
N ALA A 21 -8.89 2.66 -5.05
CA ALA A 21 -8.11 3.89 -4.89
C ALA A 21 -7.06 3.68 -3.81
N GLN A 22 -5.79 3.75 -4.19
CA GLN A 22 -4.65 3.48 -3.32
C GLN A 22 -3.92 4.77 -2.97
N GLY A 23 -3.96 5.15 -1.69
CA GLY A 23 -3.22 6.30 -1.18
C GLY A 23 -1.71 6.05 -1.10
N GLY A 24 -0.97 7.15 -1.05
CA GLY A 24 0.49 7.16 -1.08
C GLY A 24 1.16 6.40 0.06
N GLU A 25 0.44 6.09 1.14
CA GLU A 25 0.88 5.33 2.30
C GLU A 25 1.04 3.82 2.01
N ALA A 26 0.51 3.31 0.90
CA ALA A 26 0.60 1.90 0.53
C ALA A 26 2.05 1.43 0.26
N GLY A 27 2.25 0.12 0.40
CA GLY A 27 3.45 -0.56 -0.11
C GLY A 27 3.34 -0.86 -1.60
N GLY A 28 4.46 -1.13 -2.25
CA GLY A 28 4.50 -1.38 -3.69
C GLY A 28 4.40 -0.07 -4.50
N HIS A 29 4.03 -0.18 -5.78
CA HIS A 29 3.82 0.98 -6.63
C HIS A 29 2.70 1.84 -6.09
N THR A 30 3.01 3.08 -5.75
CA THR A 30 2.04 3.99 -5.13
C THR A 30 2.21 5.41 -5.62
N GLY A 31 1.11 6.16 -5.64
CA GLY A 31 1.12 7.60 -5.90
C GLY A 31 1.58 8.39 -4.67
N ASP A 32 1.36 9.71 -4.71
CA ASP A 32 1.75 10.61 -3.62
C ASP A 32 0.56 11.17 -2.84
N ILE A 33 -0.67 11.02 -3.34
CA ILE A 33 -1.87 11.55 -2.69
C ILE A 33 -2.22 10.67 -1.50
N ALA A 34 -2.26 11.26 -0.30
CA ALA A 34 -2.63 10.58 0.94
C ALA A 34 -4.05 9.98 0.86
N THR A 35 -4.26 8.86 1.55
CA THR A 35 -5.55 8.14 1.58
C THR A 35 -6.69 9.06 2.03
N SER A 36 -6.47 9.88 3.05
CA SER A 36 -7.47 10.83 3.57
C SER A 36 -7.93 11.89 2.54
N VAL A 37 -7.10 12.18 1.54
CA VAL A 37 -7.39 13.14 0.46
C VAL A 37 -7.92 12.42 -0.78
N LEU A 38 -7.31 11.27 -1.13
CA LEU A 38 -7.62 10.53 -2.34
C LEU A 38 -9.02 9.90 -2.29
N ILE A 39 -9.37 9.25 -1.18
CA ILE A 39 -10.61 8.47 -1.06
C ILE A 39 -11.87 9.32 -1.27
N PRO A 40 -12.09 10.45 -0.57
CA PRO A 40 -13.31 11.24 -0.77
C PRO A 40 -13.40 11.81 -2.19
N ALA A 41 -12.29 12.30 -2.76
CA ALA A 41 -12.26 12.79 -4.13
C ALA A 41 -12.60 11.70 -5.16
N CYS A 42 -12.12 10.48 -4.95
CA CYS A 42 -12.46 9.35 -5.82
C CYS A 42 -13.91 8.88 -5.61
N ALA A 43 -14.43 8.94 -4.38
CA ALA A 43 -15.80 8.55 -4.07
C ALA A 43 -16.80 9.44 -4.82
N ASP A 44 -16.56 10.75 -4.81
CA ASP A 44 -17.39 11.71 -5.54
C ASP A 44 -17.29 11.54 -7.06
N ALA A 45 -16.10 11.21 -7.58
CA ALA A 45 -15.94 10.87 -8.99
C ALA A 45 -16.69 9.58 -9.37
N CYS A 46 -16.63 8.54 -8.53
CA CYS A 46 -17.32 7.26 -8.77
C CYS A 46 -18.85 7.41 -8.83
N LYS A 47 -19.44 8.32 -8.03
CA LYS A 47 -20.89 8.60 -8.05
C LYS A 47 -21.41 9.06 -9.42
N GLN A 48 -20.55 9.59 -10.27
CA GLN A 48 -20.90 10.06 -11.62
C GLN A 48 -21.06 8.91 -12.62
N TYR A 49 -20.65 7.69 -12.26
CA TYR A 49 -20.66 6.52 -13.14
C TYR A 49 -21.52 5.42 -12.54
N LYS A 50 -22.09 4.58 -13.41
CA LYS A 50 -22.84 3.39 -13.00
C LYS A 50 -22.05 2.14 -13.38
N SER A 51 -22.00 1.19 -12.45
CA SER A 51 -21.47 -0.15 -12.68
C SER A 51 -22.31 -0.84 -13.77
N PRO A 52 -21.69 -1.36 -14.85
CA PRO A 52 -22.38 -2.13 -15.88
C PRO A 52 -23.09 -3.37 -15.34
N ILE A 53 -22.58 -3.98 -14.27
CA ILE A 53 -23.15 -5.19 -13.68
C ILE A 53 -24.32 -4.89 -12.74
N THR A 54 -24.21 -3.88 -11.89
CA THR A 54 -25.16 -3.65 -10.79
C THR A 54 -26.16 -2.52 -11.05
N GLY A 55 -25.89 -1.64 -12.02
CA GLY A 55 -26.68 -0.43 -12.29
C GLY A 55 -26.60 0.65 -11.20
N LYS A 56 -25.85 0.42 -10.12
CA LYS A 56 -25.61 1.35 -9.00
C LYS A 56 -24.36 2.19 -9.28
N PRO A 57 -24.09 3.27 -8.51
CA PRO A 57 -22.81 3.96 -8.56
C PRO A 57 -21.63 2.98 -8.53
N VAL A 58 -20.58 3.25 -9.31
CA VAL A 58 -19.34 2.44 -9.29
C VAL A 58 -18.80 2.37 -7.86
N ALA A 59 -18.49 1.16 -7.39
CA ALA A 59 -18.06 0.97 -6.01
C ALA A 59 -16.60 1.42 -5.83
N LEU A 60 -16.31 2.12 -4.74
CA LEU A 60 -14.95 2.50 -4.37
C LEU A 60 -14.43 1.59 -3.26
N VAL A 61 -13.24 1.04 -3.44
CA VAL A 61 -12.48 0.32 -2.40
C VAL A 61 -11.26 1.16 -2.03
N ALA A 62 -11.11 1.48 -0.75
CA ALA A 62 -9.97 2.23 -0.25
C ALA A 62 -8.76 1.33 0.01
N ALA A 63 -7.57 1.77 -0.36
CA ALA A 63 -6.32 1.05 -0.14
C ALA A 63 -5.20 2.00 0.29
N GLY A 64 -4.18 1.46 0.97
CA GLY A 64 -3.08 2.24 1.52
C GLY A 64 -3.42 2.81 2.89
N GLY A 65 -2.50 2.71 3.86
CA GLY A 65 -2.74 3.27 5.19
C GLY A 65 -3.72 2.50 6.10
N ILE A 66 -4.32 1.40 5.64
CA ILE A 66 -5.36 0.65 6.37
C ILE A 66 -4.77 -0.62 6.98
N ASN A 67 -4.96 -0.84 8.28
CA ASN A 67 -4.46 -2.03 8.98
C ASN A 67 -5.33 -2.57 10.13
N ASP A 68 -6.32 -1.80 10.59
CA ASP A 68 -7.13 -2.07 11.79
C ASP A 68 -8.57 -1.58 11.62
N GLY A 69 -9.45 -1.82 12.60
CA GLY A 69 -10.86 -1.42 12.46
C GLY A 69 -11.09 0.09 12.44
N ARG A 70 -10.20 0.90 13.06
CA ARG A 70 -10.29 2.37 13.04
C ARG A 70 -10.09 2.92 11.64
N SER A 71 -9.06 2.44 10.95
CA SER A 71 -8.75 2.83 9.58
C SER A 71 -9.82 2.35 8.59
N VAL A 72 -10.44 1.18 8.83
CA VAL A 72 -11.61 0.74 8.06
C VAL A 72 -12.81 1.65 8.29
N ALA A 73 -13.16 1.97 9.55
CA ALA A 73 -14.24 2.88 9.87
C ALA A 73 -14.04 4.26 9.21
N ALA A 74 -12.82 4.80 9.26
CA ALA A 74 -12.46 6.05 8.59
C ALA A 74 -12.64 5.96 7.06
N ALA A 75 -12.18 4.88 6.42
CA ALA A 75 -12.33 4.69 4.98
C ALA A 75 -13.81 4.64 4.54
N LEU A 76 -14.67 3.97 5.32
CA LEU A 76 -16.11 3.94 5.07
C LEU A 76 -16.71 5.35 5.21
N MET A 77 -16.31 6.10 6.23
CA MET A 77 -16.76 7.50 6.41
C MET A 77 -16.28 8.43 5.30
N LEU A 78 -15.15 8.15 4.67
CA LEU A 78 -14.64 8.87 3.50
C LEU A 78 -15.37 8.50 2.19
N GLY A 79 -16.35 7.59 2.24
CA GLY A 79 -17.19 7.23 1.10
C GLY A 79 -16.76 5.97 0.35
N ALA A 80 -15.82 5.18 0.89
CA ALA A 80 -15.52 3.86 0.35
C ALA A 80 -16.63 2.85 0.70
N SER A 81 -16.84 1.86 -0.16
CA SER A 81 -17.73 0.71 0.05
C SER A 81 -17.02 -0.49 0.69
N GLY A 82 -15.69 -0.44 0.78
CA GLY A 82 -14.86 -1.48 1.34
C GLY A 82 -13.39 -1.08 1.35
N VAL A 83 -12.52 -1.99 1.78
CA VAL A 83 -11.08 -1.75 1.93
C VAL A 83 -10.25 -2.85 1.28
N TRP A 84 -9.04 -2.50 0.86
CA TRP A 84 -8.01 -3.41 0.37
C TRP A 84 -6.77 -3.27 1.25
N ILE A 85 -6.43 -4.34 1.97
CA ILE A 85 -5.38 -4.34 2.98
C ILE A 85 -4.26 -5.28 2.53
N GLY A 86 -3.03 -4.74 2.47
CA GLY A 86 -1.83 -5.49 2.08
C GLY A 86 -0.95 -5.83 3.27
N THR A 87 -0.20 -4.85 3.77
CA THR A 87 0.86 -5.03 4.79
C THR A 87 0.44 -5.82 6.02
N ARG A 88 -0.79 -5.64 6.54
CA ARG A 88 -1.27 -6.38 7.71
C ARG A 88 -1.36 -7.89 7.47
N PHE A 89 -1.65 -8.33 6.25
CA PHE A 89 -1.77 -9.75 5.90
C PHE A 89 -0.42 -10.41 5.57
N ILE A 90 0.69 -9.67 5.45
CA ILE A 90 2.01 -10.25 5.20
C ILE A 90 2.40 -11.23 6.31
N VAL A 91 2.06 -10.91 7.55
CA VAL A 91 2.43 -11.66 8.76
C VAL A 91 1.41 -12.75 9.14
N SER A 92 0.39 -12.99 8.30
CA SER A 92 -0.58 -14.05 8.57
C SER A 92 0.04 -15.44 8.43
N VAL A 93 -0.58 -16.45 9.06
CA VAL A 93 -0.13 -17.85 8.97
C VAL A 93 -0.11 -18.34 7.52
N GLU A 94 -1.13 -18.01 6.74
CA GLU A 94 -1.35 -18.45 5.35
C GLU A 94 -0.45 -17.72 4.34
N SER A 95 0.09 -16.56 4.71
CA SER A 95 1.00 -15.81 3.85
C SER A 95 2.23 -16.65 3.48
N LYS A 96 2.55 -16.71 2.19
CA LYS A 96 3.76 -17.38 1.67
C LYS A 96 5.00 -16.49 1.67
N ALA A 97 4.92 -15.30 2.28
CA ALA A 97 6.09 -14.45 2.46
C ALA A 97 7.20 -15.21 3.20
N PRO A 98 8.48 -15.03 2.82
CA PRO A 98 9.60 -15.60 3.54
C PRO A 98 9.54 -15.29 5.03
N LYS A 99 9.99 -16.23 5.86
CA LYS A 99 9.99 -16.04 7.33
C LYS A 99 10.76 -14.78 7.73
N SER A 100 11.91 -14.53 7.10
CA SER A 100 12.72 -13.32 7.28
C SER A 100 11.89 -12.06 7.01
N PHE A 101 11.15 -12.02 5.90
CA PHE A 101 10.30 -10.87 5.57
C PHE A 101 9.17 -10.66 6.59
N LYS A 102 8.49 -11.73 7.05
CA LYS A 102 7.48 -11.61 8.10
C LYS A 102 8.06 -11.05 9.40
N GLU A 103 9.24 -11.53 9.80
CA GLU A 103 9.94 -11.04 10.99
C GLU A 103 10.35 -9.57 10.86
N GLU A 104 10.77 -9.13 9.68
CA GLU A 104 11.08 -7.73 9.43
C GLU A 104 9.85 -6.83 9.46
N VAL A 105 8.70 -7.27 8.93
CA VAL A 105 7.46 -6.51 9.04
C VAL A 105 7.07 -6.31 10.51
N ILE A 106 7.23 -7.32 11.36
CA ILE A 106 6.95 -7.21 12.81
C ILE A 106 7.93 -6.29 13.53
N LYS A 107 9.19 -6.23 13.08
CA LYS A 107 10.22 -5.34 13.65
C LYS A 107 10.16 -3.92 13.09
N ALA A 108 9.42 -3.70 11.99
CA ALA A 108 9.35 -2.42 11.32
C ALA A 108 8.76 -1.33 12.23
N ASN A 109 9.32 -0.13 12.13
CA ASN A 109 8.78 1.09 12.69
C ASN A 109 8.32 2.04 11.56
N TYR A 110 7.90 3.26 11.91
CA TYR A 110 7.40 4.25 10.96
C TYR A 110 8.44 4.79 9.97
N ASP A 111 9.73 4.49 10.17
CA ASP A 111 10.86 4.91 9.34
C ASP A 111 11.52 3.73 8.60
N SER A 112 10.99 2.50 8.75
CA SER A 112 11.60 1.28 8.21
C SER A 112 11.31 1.05 6.72
N TRP A 113 10.96 2.10 5.98
CA TRP A 113 10.57 2.03 4.58
C TRP A 113 11.38 2.99 3.73
N ILE A 114 11.45 2.71 2.44
CA ILE A 114 12.06 3.58 1.44
C ILE A 114 11.20 3.57 0.17
N LYS A 115 11.10 4.73 -0.49
CA LYS A 115 10.50 4.85 -1.81
C LYS A 115 11.62 4.97 -2.83
N SER A 116 11.66 4.05 -3.78
CA SER A 116 12.73 3.97 -4.78
C SER A 116 12.19 3.60 -6.15
N THR A 117 12.98 3.85 -7.20
CA THR A 117 12.69 3.43 -8.58
C THR A 117 13.56 2.25 -9.03
N ILE A 118 14.49 1.76 -8.21
CA ILE A 118 15.51 0.78 -8.64
C ILE A 118 14.91 -0.54 -9.15
N TRP A 119 13.79 -1.00 -8.59
CA TRP A 119 13.19 -2.29 -8.93
C TRP A 119 12.45 -2.32 -10.27
N SER A 120 11.98 -1.18 -10.77
CA SER A 120 11.08 -1.17 -11.94
C SER A 120 11.16 0.08 -12.82
N GLY A 121 12.01 1.05 -12.47
CA GLY A 121 12.02 2.39 -13.06
C GLY A 121 10.82 3.26 -12.67
N ARG A 122 9.92 2.77 -11.80
CA ARG A 122 8.74 3.51 -11.31
C ARG A 122 8.74 3.56 -9.78
N PRO A 123 8.22 4.66 -9.17
CA PRO A 123 8.21 4.79 -7.72
C PRO A 123 7.47 3.65 -7.04
N LEU A 124 8.14 3.01 -6.09
CA LEU A 124 7.62 1.90 -5.30
C LEU A 124 8.12 2.02 -3.86
N ARG A 125 7.27 1.67 -2.88
CA ARG A 125 7.62 1.63 -1.45
C ARG A 125 7.90 0.21 -0.98
N ALA A 126 9.04 0.01 -0.32
CA ALA A 126 9.48 -1.27 0.26
C ALA A 126 10.18 -1.05 1.61
N LEU A 127 10.49 -2.14 2.31
CA LEU A 127 11.35 -2.10 3.49
C LEU A 127 12.71 -1.49 3.14
N ASN A 128 13.22 -0.66 4.04
CA ASN A 128 14.55 -0.08 3.90
C ASN A 128 15.62 -1.03 4.46
N ASN A 129 16.78 -1.07 3.83
CA ASN A 129 17.98 -1.72 4.34
C ASN A 129 19.22 -0.96 3.81
N PRO A 130 20.43 -1.21 4.35
CA PRO A 130 21.63 -0.48 3.94
C PRO A 130 21.94 -0.56 2.43
N TYR A 131 21.66 -1.70 1.78
CA TYR A 131 21.88 -1.87 0.34
C TYR A 131 20.95 -0.97 -0.49
N ILE A 132 19.66 -0.94 -0.17
CA ILE A 132 18.69 -0.08 -0.85
C ILE A 132 18.92 1.40 -0.50
N GLN A 133 19.31 1.70 0.73
CA GLN A 133 19.62 3.05 1.17
C GLN A 133 20.81 3.63 0.41
N ASP A 134 21.84 2.84 0.12
CA ASP A 134 22.99 3.26 -0.69
C ASP A 134 22.57 3.74 -2.09
N TRP A 135 21.62 3.04 -2.72
CA TRP A 135 21.05 3.47 -4.00
C TRP A 135 20.47 4.88 -3.96
N GLU A 136 19.66 5.16 -2.93
CA GLU A 136 18.96 6.43 -2.78
C GLU A 136 19.82 7.54 -2.15
N THR A 137 21.02 7.24 -1.64
CA THR A 137 21.89 8.23 -1.00
C THR A 137 23.16 8.50 -1.79
N ASN A 138 23.83 7.46 -2.30
CA ASN A 138 25.13 7.57 -2.97
C ASN A 138 25.05 7.31 -4.48
N ARG A 139 24.04 6.57 -4.97
CA ARG A 139 23.93 6.16 -6.39
C ARG A 139 22.81 6.85 -7.18
N GLN A 140 22.30 7.98 -6.70
CA GLN A 140 21.19 8.70 -7.34
C GLN A 140 21.47 9.09 -8.81
N ALA A 141 22.72 9.44 -9.13
CA ALA A 141 23.12 9.77 -10.51
C ALA A 141 23.00 8.56 -11.44
N GLU A 142 23.37 7.37 -10.96
CA GLU A 142 23.26 6.11 -11.68
C GLU A 142 21.80 5.72 -11.92
N ILE A 143 20.94 5.88 -10.90
CA ILE A 143 19.48 5.70 -11.05
C ILE A 143 18.97 6.57 -12.20
N LYS A 144 19.31 7.87 -12.19
CA LYS A 144 18.86 8.82 -13.20
C LYS A 144 19.37 8.45 -14.59
N GLU A 145 20.64 8.06 -14.71
CA GLU A 145 21.22 7.67 -15.99
C GLU A 145 20.53 6.43 -16.56
N LEU A 146 20.44 5.35 -15.80
CA LEU A 146 19.85 4.08 -16.25
C LEU A 146 18.38 4.25 -16.60
N THR A 147 17.60 4.91 -15.74
CA THR A 147 16.17 5.13 -16.00
C THR A 147 15.91 6.04 -17.21
N SER A 148 16.80 7.00 -17.51
CA SER A 148 16.70 7.82 -18.74
C SER A 148 16.87 7.01 -20.03
N LYS A 149 17.54 5.85 -19.95
CA LYS A 149 17.75 4.90 -21.05
C LYS A 149 16.68 3.80 -21.08
N GLY A 150 15.70 3.83 -20.16
CA GLY A 150 14.70 2.77 -20.01
C GLY A 150 15.24 1.49 -19.38
N ILE A 151 16.41 1.55 -18.73
CA ILE A 151 17.05 0.42 -18.06
C ILE A 151 16.60 0.39 -16.59
N VAL A 152 16.23 -0.78 -16.08
CA VAL A 152 15.87 -0.97 -14.67
C VAL A 152 17.15 -1.08 -13.84
N PRO A 153 17.41 -0.14 -12.90
CA PRO A 153 18.70 -0.07 -12.21
C PRO A 153 19.13 -1.35 -11.51
N LEU A 154 18.20 -1.98 -10.78
CA LEU A 154 18.53 -3.17 -10.01
C LEU A 154 18.84 -4.37 -10.90
N VAL A 155 18.07 -4.57 -11.97
CA VAL A 155 18.33 -5.66 -12.94
C VAL A 155 19.71 -5.48 -13.55
N HIS A 156 20.04 -4.27 -14.00
CA HIS A 156 21.34 -3.95 -14.55
C HIS A 156 22.49 -4.24 -13.58
N GLU A 157 22.34 -3.86 -12.31
CA GLU A 157 23.36 -4.11 -11.30
C GLU A 157 23.54 -5.60 -11.00
N LEU A 158 22.46 -6.36 -10.86
CA LEU A 158 22.54 -7.79 -10.58
C LEU A 158 23.18 -8.55 -11.75
N ASP A 159 22.83 -8.21 -13.00
CA ASP A 159 23.47 -8.77 -14.20
C ASP A 159 24.97 -8.45 -14.24
N ARG A 160 25.34 -7.19 -13.99
CA ARG A 160 26.74 -6.74 -13.94
C ARG A 160 27.54 -7.47 -12.86
N LEU A 161 26.96 -7.67 -11.67
CA LEU A 161 27.59 -8.39 -10.57
C LEU A 161 27.72 -9.89 -10.90
N HIS A 162 26.73 -10.48 -11.55
CA HIS A 162 26.77 -11.87 -11.99
C HIS A 162 27.89 -12.09 -13.01
N GLU A 163 27.94 -11.27 -14.06
CA GLU A 163 28.98 -11.32 -15.10
C GLU A 163 30.39 -11.11 -14.54
N ALA A 164 30.53 -10.29 -13.50
CA ALA A 164 31.79 -10.04 -12.80
C ALA A 164 32.16 -11.12 -11.77
N GLY A 165 31.31 -12.14 -11.54
CA GLY A 165 31.51 -13.17 -10.51
C GLY A 165 31.45 -12.63 -9.07
N LYS A 166 30.69 -11.55 -8.85
CA LYS A 166 30.57 -10.83 -7.56
C LYS A 166 29.16 -10.86 -6.97
N LEU A 167 28.19 -11.47 -7.65
CA LEU A 167 26.85 -11.66 -7.11
C LEU A 167 26.90 -12.74 -6.02
N THR A 168 26.42 -12.41 -4.82
CA THR A 168 26.31 -13.34 -3.69
C THR A 168 24.87 -13.42 -3.22
N ASP A 169 24.52 -14.51 -2.53
CA ASP A 169 23.19 -14.72 -1.95
C ASP A 169 22.80 -13.57 -1.01
N GLU A 170 23.76 -12.99 -0.28
CA GLU A 170 23.51 -11.83 0.59
C GLU A 170 23.11 -10.57 -0.20
N ILE A 171 23.71 -10.35 -1.38
CA ILE A 171 23.35 -9.23 -2.25
C ILE A 171 21.96 -9.47 -2.84
N GLU A 172 21.66 -10.69 -3.29
CA GLU A 172 20.34 -11.04 -3.82
C GLU A 172 19.24 -10.86 -2.76
N GLU A 173 19.48 -11.33 -1.54
CA GLU A 173 18.56 -11.17 -0.41
C GLU A 173 18.38 -9.69 -0.01
N ALA A 174 19.46 -8.91 0.00
CA ALA A 174 19.40 -7.47 0.32
C ALA A 174 18.73 -6.64 -0.80
N ALA A 175 18.84 -7.08 -2.05
CA ALA A 175 18.19 -6.47 -3.21
C ALA A 175 16.70 -6.84 -3.33
N ALA A 176 16.28 -7.93 -2.68
CA ALA A 176 14.95 -8.50 -2.83
C ALA A 176 13.85 -7.47 -2.52
N LEU A 177 12.85 -7.42 -3.41
CA LEU A 177 11.71 -6.53 -3.25
C LEU A 177 10.83 -6.98 -2.09
N ARG A 178 10.74 -6.14 -1.05
CA ARG A 178 9.91 -6.36 0.15
C ARG A 178 8.87 -5.25 0.33
N PRO A 179 7.74 -5.25 -0.40
CA PRO A 179 6.77 -4.16 -0.39
C PRO A 179 6.10 -4.00 0.98
N ILE A 180 6.16 -2.81 1.55
CA ILE A 180 5.54 -2.48 2.83
C ILE A 180 4.95 -1.07 2.78
N GLY A 181 3.75 -0.89 3.33
CA GLY A 181 3.15 0.44 3.53
C GLY A 181 3.63 1.08 4.82
N LEU A 182 3.33 2.38 4.99
CA LEU A 182 3.62 3.12 6.23
C LEU A 182 3.03 2.47 7.49
N VAL A 183 1.93 1.74 7.32
CA VAL A 183 1.30 0.97 8.39
C VAL A 183 2.15 -0.18 8.92
N GLY A 184 3.29 -0.51 8.30
CA GLY A 184 4.23 -1.50 8.81
C GLY A 184 4.58 -1.25 10.28
N GLY A 185 4.83 0.00 10.66
CA GLY A 185 5.07 0.40 12.06
C GLY A 185 3.90 0.21 13.02
N SER A 186 2.71 -0.13 12.52
CA SER A 186 1.51 -0.45 13.31
C SER A 186 1.16 -1.95 13.27
N VAL A 187 1.89 -2.78 12.50
CA VAL A 187 1.68 -4.23 12.47
C VAL A 187 2.49 -4.89 13.60
N ASN A 188 1.83 -5.13 14.73
CA ASN A 188 2.48 -5.59 15.96
C ASN A 188 2.04 -6.99 16.44
N LYS A 189 1.14 -7.66 15.70
CA LYS A 189 0.68 -9.02 16.01
C LYS A 189 1.13 -9.98 14.91
N ALA A 190 1.98 -10.93 15.26
CA ALA A 190 2.41 -12.02 14.39
C ALA A 190 1.56 -13.27 14.60
N GLY A 191 1.52 -14.15 13.60
CA GLY A 191 0.99 -15.51 13.78
C GLY A 191 -0.53 -15.61 13.87
N GLN A 192 -1.27 -14.52 13.65
CA GLN A 192 -2.71 -14.58 13.43
C GLN A 192 -2.98 -15.23 12.06
N SER A 193 -4.01 -16.07 11.99
CA SER A 193 -4.63 -16.47 10.73
C SER A 193 -5.27 -15.27 10.04
N ALA A 194 -5.45 -15.37 8.73
CA ALA A 194 -6.16 -14.37 7.96
C ALA A 194 -7.60 -14.19 8.45
N HIS A 195 -8.24 -15.27 8.91
CA HIS A 195 -9.56 -15.24 9.51
C HIS A 195 -9.57 -14.39 10.79
N GLU A 196 -8.65 -14.64 11.73
CA GLU A 196 -8.55 -13.87 12.97
C GLU A 196 -8.28 -12.37 12.71
N ILE A 197 -7.44 -12.05 11.71
CA ILE A 197 -7.18 -10.66 11.29
C ILE A 197 -8.48 -10.01 10.81
N VAL A 198 -9.26 -10.69 9.97
CA VAL A 198 -10.54 -10.16 9.46
C VAL A 198 -11.53 -9.96 10.61
N ASP A 199 -11.68 -10.94 11.48
CA ASP A 199 -12.61 -10.87 12.62
C ASP A 199 -12.25 -9.72 13.57
N GLU A 200 -10.97 -9.57 13.91
CA GLU A 200 -10.45 -8.45 14.71
C GLU A 200 -10.80 -7.11 14.07
N ILE A 201 -10.47 -6.93 12.78
CA ILE A 201 -10.73 -5.68 12.06
C ILE A 201 -12.22 -5.36 12.01
N VAL A 202 -13.08 -6.35 11.74
CA VAL A 202 -14.54 -6.16 11.66
C VAL A 202 -15.10 -5.78 13.03
N GLN A 203 -14.71 -6.48 14.10
CA GLN A 203 -15.15 -6.17 15.45
C GLN A 203 -14.75 -4.75 15.88
N GLU A 204 -13.48 -4.39 15.67
CA GLU A 204 -12.96 -3.05 15.94
C GLU A 204 -13.67 -1.97 15.11
N THR A 205 -13.98 -2.26 13.83
CA THR A 205 -14.73 -1.33 12.96
C THR A 205 -16.11 -1.05 13.53
N VAL A 206 -16.85 -2.10 13.90
CA VAL A 206 -18.18 -1.97 14.51
C VAL A 206 -18.11 -1.18 15.81
N GLN A 207 -17.10 -1.44 16.64
CA GLN A 207 -16.89 -0.70 17.88
C GLN A 207 -16.61 0.78 17.62
N ALA A 208 -15.74 1.10 16.66
CA ALA A 208 -15.40 2.48 16.29
C ALA A 208 -16.63 3.25 15.76
N LEU A 209 -17.42 2.64 14.87
CA LEU A 209 -18.64 3.25 14.32
C LEU A 209 -19.73 3.45 15.38
N LYS A 210 -19.91 2.49 16.30
CA LYS A 210 -20.83 2.65 17.45
C LYS A 210 -20.35 3.76 18.38
N GLY A 211 -19.04 3.85 18.63
CA GLY A 211 -18.44 4.91 19.44
C GLY A 211 -18.66 6.30 18.84
N ALA A 212 -18.69 6.42 17.51
CA ALA A 212 -18.86 7.69 16.82
C ALA A 212 -20.19 8.38 17.14
N SER A 213 -21.26 7.64 17.48
CA SER A 213 -22.55 8.25 17.85
C SER A 213 -22.45 9.11 19.11
N SER A 214 -21.48 8.87 19.98
CA SER A 214 -21.24 9.70 21.17
C SER A 214 -20.84 11.13 20.82
N PHE A 215 -20.28 11.37 19.63
CA PHE A 215 -19.92 12.69 19.15
C PHE A 215 -21.09 13.50 18.57
N VAL A 216 -22.26 12.88 18.37
CA VAL A 216 -23.44 13.47 17.70
C VAL A 216 -24.60 13.68 18.69
N ASN A 217 -24.35 13.64 20.00
CA ASN A 217 -25.41 13.91 20.99
C ASN A 217 -25.84 15.39 20.94
N SER A 218 -27.07 15.68 21.35
CA SER A 218 -27.71 17.01 21.42
C SER A 218 -26.90 18.12 22.12
N SER A 219 -25.91 17.78 22.94
CA SER A 219 -24.98 18.72 23.58
C SER A 219 -23.66 18.92 22.84
N ALA A 220 -23.40 18.13 21.80
CA ALA A 220 -22.19 18.23 20.98
C ALA A 220 -22.24 19.50 20.14
N LYS A 221 -21.11 20.22 20.08
CA LYS A 221 -20.91 21.40 19.22
C LYS A 221 -20.19 21.05 17.90
N LEU A 222 -20.28 19.77 17.50
CA LEU A 222 -19.84 19.30 16.18
C LEU A 222 -20.88 19.65 15.12
#